data_AF-A0A183JWN5-F1
#
_entry.id   AF-A0A183JWN5-F1
#
_cell.length_a   1.000
_cell.length_b   1.000
_cell.length_c   1.000
_cell.angle_alpha   90.00
_cell.angle_beta   90.00
_cell.angle_gamma   90.00
#
_symmetry.space_group_name_H-M   'P 1'
#
loop_
_entity.id
_entity.type
_entity.pdbx_description
1 polymer ?
#
loop_
_entity_poly.entity_id
_entity_poly.type
_entity_poly.pdbx_seq_one_letter_code
_entity_poly.pdbx_strand_id
1 'polypeptide(L)'
;MQITDSILGEMLSIMPIIHMKPEMDYIPDSNDYIAPLYKTAARAGVLSTTGMSTNFIVAVPLKTNKPQAYWIEMGASLLCECVNP
;
A
#
# COMPACT_ATOMS: atom_id res chain seq x y z
N MET A 1 14.73 2.56 -0.05
CA MET A 1 13.53 3.39 0.20
C MET A 1 12.90 2.89 1.49
N GLN A 2 12.40 3.79 2.34
CA GLN A 2 11.74 3.44 3.60
C GLN A 2 10.54 4.38 3.81
N ILE A 3 9.44 3.87 4.34
CA ILE A 3 8.27 4.71 4.70
C ILE A 3 8.51 5.44 6.02
N THR A 4 8.01 6.67 6.09
CA THR A 4 8.06 7.55 7.27
C THR A 4 6.74 8.30 7.37
N ASP A 5 6.51 8.97 8.50
CA ASP A 5 5.32 9.81 8.67
C ASP A 5 5.32 10.96 7.65
N SER A 6 4.14 11.30 7.15
CA SER A 6 3.94 12.47 6.29
C SER A 6 4.25 13.76 7.02
N ILE A 7 4.60 14.81 6.27
CA ILE A 7 4.63 16.17 6.82
C ILE A 7 3.20 16.64 7.13
N LEU A 8 3.10 17.61 8.04
CA LEU A 8 1.81 18.15 8.46
C LEU A 8 1.04 18.73 7.26
N GLY A 9 -0.19 18.27 7.08
CA GLY A 9 -1.07 18.70 5.99
C GLY A 9 -0.92 17.93 4.68
N GLU A 10 0.05 17.01 4.56
CA GLU A 10 0.21 16.14 3.39
C GLU A 10 -0.54 14.83 3.60
N MET A 11 -1.65 14.66 2.86
CA MET A 11 -2.45 13.43 2.89
C MET A 11 -1.93 12.36 1.94
N LEU A 12 -1.33 12.76 0.81
CA LEU A 12 -0.83 11.87 -0.22
C LEU A 12 0.60 12.27 -0.58
N SER A 13 1.50 11.30 -0.54
CA SER A 13 2.88 11.48 -0.98
C SER A 13 3.15 10.66 -2.23
N ILE A 14 3.93 11.22 -3.15
CA ILE A 14 4.27 10.53 -4.40
C ILE A 14 5.26 9.41 -4.10
N MET A 15 4.85 8.19 -4.43
CA MET A 15 5.73 7.04 -4.38
C MET A 15 6.65 7.03 -5.61
N PRO A 16 7.97 6.82 -5.46
CA PRO A 16 8.85 6.59 -6.58
C PRO A 16 8.46 5.31 -7.32
N ILE A 17 8.94 5.19 -8.55
CA ILE A 17 8.66 4.05 -9.41
C ILE A 17 9.12 2.76 -8.74
N ILE A 18 8.20 1.80 -8.60
CA ILE A 18 8.47 0.46 -8.09
C ILE A 18 8.60 -0.50 -9.26
N HIS A 19 9.68 -1.29 -9.27
CA HIS A 19 9.83 -2.42 -10.16
C HIS A 19 9.30 -3.69 -9.48
N MET A 20 8.19 -4.23 -9.99
CA MET A 20 7.65 -5.52 -9.55
C MET A 20 8.40 -6.64 -10.28
N LYS A 21 9.35 -7.27 -9.58
CA LYS A 21 10.11 -8.41 -10.09
C LYS A 21 9.37 -9.71 -9.77
N PRO A 22 9.01 -10.53 -10.78
CA PRO A 22 8.42 -11.84 -10.53
C PRO A 22 9.40 -12.77 -9.82
N GLU A 23 8.98 -13.36 -8.71
CA GLU A 23 9.76 -14.30 -7.92
C GLU A 23 8.85 -15.38 -7.34
N MET A 24 9.26 -16.64 -7.47
CA MET A 24 8.53 -17.78 -6.92
C MET A 24 8.80 -17.86 -5.42
N ASP A 25 7.77 -18.19 -4.64
CA ASP A 25 7.88 -18.44 -3.20
C ASP A 25 8.55 -17.30 -2.41
N TYR A 26 8.32 -16.05 -2.86
CA TYR A 26 8.84 -14.88 -2.19
C TYR A 26 8.26 -14.74 -0.78
N ILE A 27 9.14 -14.67 0.22
CA ILE A 27 8.78 -14.46 1.62
C ILE A 27 9.18 -13.03 2.00
N PRO A 28 8.22 -12.13 2.28
CA PRO A 28 8.54 -10.79 2.73
C PRO A 28 9.21 -10.82 4.12
N ASP A 29 10.05 -9.83 4.39
CA ASP A 29 10.68 -9.64 5.70
C ASP A 29 9.58 -9.35 6.75
N SER A 30 9.63 -10.03 7.90
CA SER A 30 8.66 -9.83 8.98
C SER A 30 8.69 -8.41 9.57
N ASN A 31 9.77 -7.67 9.35
CA ASN A 31 9.90 -6.27 9.76
C ASN A 31 9.33 -5.29 8.73
N ASP A 32 9.00 -5.75 7.52
CA ASP A 32 8.39 -4.91 6.51
C ASP A 32 6.91 -4.68 6.83
N TYR A 33 6.43 -3.49 6.46
CA TYR A 33 5.01 -3.22 6.44
C TYR A 33 4.40 -3.80 5.16
N ILE A 34 3.44 -4.70 5.30
CA ILE A 34 2.70 -5.27 4.18
C ILE A 34 1.58 -4.29 3.77
N ALA A 35 1.95 -3.29 2.95
CA ALA A 35 1.07 -2.22 2.55
C ALA A 35 0.07 -2.66 1.47
N PRO A 36 -1.25 -2.47 1.66
CA PRO A 36 -2.22 -2.76 0.61
C PRO A 36 -2.16 -1.69 -0.49
N LEU A 37 -2.15 -2.12 -1.76
CA LEU A 37 -2.30 -1.27 -2.93
C LEU A 37 -3.74 -1.30 -3.43
N TYR A 38 -4.38 -0.13 -3.49
CA TYR A 38 -5.72 0.06 -4.02
C TYR A 38 -5.72 0.89 -5.31
N LYS A 39 -6.79 0.73 -6.09
CA LYS A 39 -7.03 1.58 -7.26
C LYS A 39 -7.42 2.99 -6.85
N THR A 40 -8.38 3.14 -5.94
CA THR A 40 -8.97 4.43 -5.54
C THR A 40 -8.96 4.67 -4.04
N ALA A 41 -8.90 5.94 -3.64
CA ALA A 41 -8.83 6.36 -2.23
C ALA A 41 -10.08 6.01 -1.42
N ALA A 42 -11.25 5.98 -2.07
CA ALA A 42 -12.52 5.67 -1.41
C ALA A 42 -12.54 4.26 -0.78
N ARG A 43 -11.65 3.35 -1.21
CA ARG A 43 -11.60 1.94 -0.80
C ARG A 43 -12.94 1.18 -0.94
N ALA A 44 -13.90 1.79 -1.63
CA ALA A 44 -15.16 1.20 -1.99
C ALA A 44 -14.93 0.29 -3.20
N GLY A 45 -15.34 -0.95 -3.09
CA GLY A 45 -15.29 -1.94 -4.16
C GLY A 45 -16.35 -3.00 -3.91
N VAL A 46 -16.79 -3.65 -4.97
CA VAL A 46 -17.65 -4.84 -4.88
C VAL A 46 -16.74 -6.05 -5.08
N LEU A 47 -17.14 -7.21 -4.58
CA LEU A 47 -16.51 -8.46 -4.99
C LEU A 47 -16.93 -8.76 -6.44
N SER A 48 -15.98 -9.12 -7.30
CA SER A 48 -16.30 -9.61 -8.63
C SER A 48 -17.09 -10.93 -8.55
N THR A 49 -17.63 -11.38 -9.67
CA THR A 49 -18.25 -12.72 -9.77
C THR A 49 -17.27 -13.85 -9.44
N THR A 50 -15.96 -13.58 -9.48
CA THR A 50 -14.87 -14.50 -9.08
C THR A 50 -14.39 -14.28 -7.63
N GLY A 51 -15.03 -13.39 -6.86
CA GLY A 51 -14.67 -13.09 -5.47
C GLY A 51 -13.45 -12.19 -5.29
N MET A 52 -12.89 -11.65 -6.37
CA MET A 52 -11.78 -10.70 -6.30
C MET A 52 -12.30 -9.29 -6.03
N SER A 53 -11.61 -8.55 -5.16
CA SER A 53 -11.95 -7.14 -4.95
C SER A 53 -11.83 -6.35 -6.25
N THR A 54 -12.80 -5.49 -6.56
CA THR A 54 -12.64 -4.54 -7.67
C THR A 54 -11.68 -3.40 -7.35
N ASN A 55 -11.27 -3.20 -6.10
CA ASN A 55 -10.42 -2.07 -5.68
C ASN A 55 -9.04 -2.49 -5.14
N PHE A 56 -8.94 -3.59 -4.37
CA PHE A 56 -7.65 -4.11 -3.94
C PHE A 56 -6.90 -4.76 -5.11
N ILE A 57 -5.61 -4.43 -5.25
CA ILE A 57 -4.75 -4.94 -6.31
C ILE A 57 -3.82 -6.02 -5.75
N VAL A 58 -2.93 -5.65 -4.82
CA VAL A 58 -1.90 -6.52 -4.26
C VAL A 58 -1.35 -5.93 -2.97
N ALA A 59 -0.70 -6.75 -2.16
CA ALA A 59 0.08 -6.28 -1.00
C ALA A 59 1.55 -6.06 -1.40
N VAL A 60 2.13 -4.94 -0.98
CA VAL A 60 3.50 -4.54 -1.31
C VAL A 60 4.32 -4.42 -0.01
N PRO A 61 5.40 -5.20 0.16
CA PRO A 61 6.27 -5.08 1.32
C PRO A 61 7.09 -3.79 1.24
N LEU A 62 6.97 -2.95 2.27
CA LEU A 62 7.69 -1.68 2.38
C LEU A 62 8.57 -1.67 3.62
N LYS A 63 9.84 -1.29 3.44
CA LYS A 63 10.78 -1.14 4.55
C LYS A 63 10.31 -0.04 5.50
N THR A 64 10.37 -0.31 6.79
CA THR A 64 9.99 0.63 7.86
C THR A 64 10.85 0.46 9.11
N ASN A 65 10.88 1.49 9.97
CA ASN A 65 11.46 1.43 11.32
C ASN A 65 10.38 1.36 12.42
N LYS A 66 9.11 1.29 12.05
CA LYS A 66 7.98 1.16 13.00
C LYS A 66 7.34 -0.21 12.89
N PRO A 67 6.74 -0.75 13.96
CA PRO A 67 5.99 -1.99 13.90
C PRO A 67 4.87 -1.90 12.85
N GLN A 68 4.58 -2.99 12.15
CA GLN A 68 3.49 -3.04 11.16
C GLN A 68 2.14 -2.57 11.74
N ALA A 69 1.86 -2.86 13.02
CA ALA A 69 0.64 -2.40 13.70
C ALA A 69 0.45 -0.88 13.64
N TYR A 70 1.53 -0.11 13.73
CA TYR A 70 1.49 1.36 13.63
C TYR A 70 0.87 1.82 12.31
N TRP A 71 1.33 1.27 11.19
CA TRP A 71 0.84 1.65 9.86
C TRP A 71 -0.57 1.15 9.58
N ILE A 72 -0.94 0.00 10.15
CA ILE A 72 -2.30 -0.53 10.12
C ILE A 72 -3.26 0.42 10.85
N GLU A 73 -2.90 0.85 12.06
CA GLU A 73 -3.70 1.77 12.88
C GLU A 73 -3.85 3.15 12.22
N MET A 74 -2.78 3.65 11.57
CA MET A 74 -2.80 4.89 10.79
C MET A 74 -3.57 4.76 9.46
N GLY A 75 -3.97 3.54 9.09
CA GLY A 75 -4.67 3.26 7.84
C GLY A 75 -3.83 3.59 6.60
N ALA A 76 -2.49 3.52 6.69
CA ALA A 76 -1.61 3.80 5.57
C ALA A 76 -1.85 2.80 4.42
N SER A 77 -1.78 3.27 3.17
CA SER A 77 -1.94 2.40 1.99
C SER A 77 -1.30 3.02 0.77
N LEU A 78 -1.09 2.22 -0.26
CA LEU A 78 -0.71 2.69 -1.58
C LEU A 78 -1.95 2.90 -2.44
N LEU A 79 -1.92 3.92 -3.29
CA LEU A 79 -3.00 4.26 -4.22
C LEU A 79 -2.43 4.44 -5.63
N CYS A 80 -3.11 3.90 -6.64
CA CYS A 80 -2.79 4.18 -8.04
C CYS A 80 -3.38 5.53 -8.50
N GLU A 81 -4.54 5.90 -7.96
CA GLU A 81 -5.17 7.19 -8.21
C GLU A 81 -4.37 8.31 -7.50
N CYS A 82 -3.80 9.20 -8.28
CA CYS A 82 -3.41 10.52 -7.79
C CYS A 82 -4.63 11.42 -7.89
N VAL A 83 -5.25 11.77 -6.75
CA VAL A 83 -6.22 12.85 -6.72
C VAL A 83 -5.41 14.13 -6.88
N ASN A 84 -5.55 14.82 -8.02
CA ASN A 84 -4.91 16.13 -8.19
C ASN A 84 -5.39 17.05 -7.04
N PRO A 85 -4.46 17.75 -6.35
CA PRO A 85 -4.80 18.67 -5.27
C PRO A 85 -5.57 19.90 -5.75
#